data_AF-A0A3S4J907-F1
#
_entry.id   AF-A0A3S4J907-F1
#
_cell.length_a   1.000
_cell.length_b   1.000
_cell.length_c   1.000
_cell.angle_alpha   90.00
_cell.angle_beta   90.00
_cell.angle_gamma   90.00
#
_symmetry.space_group_name_H-M   'P 1'
#
loop_
_entity.id
_entity.type
_entity.pdbx_description
1 polymer ?
#
loop_
_entity_poly.entity_id
_entity_poly.type
_entity_poly.pdbx_seq_one_letter_code
_entity_poly.pdbx_strand_id
1 'polypeptide(L)'
;MKKFVLTFFMSLVAACSWHSATTPIPAQFAGADYVLSDKDAQRWVSASRQAEQCIYPNLTRIQQAHFSKEDAYIHAQYVFFYPLENIIGEEYLKIIQDDEKSMGYAQYQFKKFKQTEFEPLTQAECNVLRLKARDDLAVVKGQYKSGMAEVSKEEDGKASNGVATNDNKFFFDIIKWGATLLL
;
A
#
# COMPACT_ATOMS: atom_id res chain seq x y z
N MET A 1 44.44 10.48 -52.82
CA MET A 1 45.03 11.76 -52.34
C MET A 1 43.90 12.74 -52.03
N LYS A 2 44.04 13.52 -50.94
CA LYS A 2 43.32 14.76 -50.55
C LYS A 2 41.77 14.68 -50.39
N LYS A 3 41.22 14.66 -49.17
CA LYS A 3 41.01 15.75 -48.17
C LYS A 3 40.03 16.84 -48.64
N PHE A 4 38.93 17.04 -47.89
CA PHE A 4 38.46 18.26 -47.20
C PHE A 4 36.95 18.10 -46.87
N VAL A 5 36.55 17.96 -45.59
CA VAL A 5 36.13 19.01 -44.61
C VAL A 5 34.58 19.07 -44.51
N LEU A 6 34.03 18.66 -43.36
CA LEU A 6 33.36 19.51 -42.34
C LEU A 6 32.06 20.14 -42.91
N THR A 7 30.85 19.86 -42.42
CA THR A 7 30.12 20.50 -41.30
C THR A 7 28.65 20.06 -41.58
N PHE A 8 27.76 19.67 -40.66
CA PHE A 8 27.15 20.51 -39.63
C PHE A 8 26.32 19.60 -38.71
N PHE A 9 26.64 19.72 -37.42
CA PHE A 9 25.88 19.20 -36.30
C PHE A 9 24.57 19.99 -36.23
N MET A 10 23.41 19.38 -36.52
CA MET A 10 22.12 19.98 -36.17
C MET A 10 21.37 19.03 -35.25
N SER A 11 21.70 19.19 -33.97
CA SER A 11 21.00 18.60 -32.84
C SER A 11 19.57 19.15 -32.80
N LEU A 12 18.61 18.38 -33.29
CA LEU A 12 17.21 18.55 -32.90
C LEU A 12 17.04 17.88 -31.55
N VAL A 13 17.44 18.59 -30.48
CA VAL A 13 16.90 18.34 -29.15
C VAL A 13 15.47 18.86 -29.18
N ALA A 14 14.53 18.01 -29.58
CA ALA A 14 13.13 18.21 -29.28
C ALA A 14 13.00 18.11 -27.75
N ALA A 15 13.08 19.26 -27.08
CA ALA A 15 12.80 19.35 -25.66
C ALA A 15 11.39 18.85 -25.41
N CYS A 16 11.27 17.76 -24.66
CA CYS A 16 10.01 17.26 -24.14
C CYS A 16 9.39 18.30 -23.21
N SER A 17 8.55 19.19 -23.74
CA SER A 17 7.66 20.03 -22.94
C SER A 17 6.45 19.20 -22.49
N TRP A 18 6.67 18.11 -21.75
CA TRP A 18 5.60 17.54 -20.94
C TRP A 18 5.43 18.43 -19.71
N HIS A 19 4.76 19.56 -19.92
CA HIS A 19 4.23 20.37 -18.84
C HIS A 19 3.01 19.63 -18.29
N SER A 20 3.26 18.64 -17.43
CA SER A 20 2.23 18.05 -16.60
C SER A 20 1.63 19.20 -15.78
N ALA A 21 0.39 19.56 -16.05
CA ALA A 21 -0.31 20.55 -15.23
C ALA A 21 -0.31 20.03 -13.78
N THR A 22 0.51 20.63 -12.92
CA THR A 22 0.58 20.27 -11.51
C THR A 22 -0.77 20.64 -10.91
N THR A 23 -1.55 19.64 -10.50
CA THR A 23 -2.79 19.88 -9.78
C THR A 23 -2.44 20.61 -8.47
N PRO A 24 -3.10 21.74 -8.16
CA PRO A 24 -2.77 22.49 -6.97
C PRO A 24 -2.99 21.64 -5.72
N ILE A 25 -1.96 21.55 -4.87
CA ILE A 25 -2.02 20.84 -3.60
C ILE A 25 -2.82 21.70 -2.62
N PRO A 26 -3.86 21.16 -1.95
CA PRO A 26 -4.59 21.91 -0.93
C PRO A 26 -3.65 22.45 0.15
N ALA A 27 -3.84 23.71 0.56
CA ALA A 27 -2.92 24.42 1.46
C ALA A 27 -2.66 23.70 2.79
N GLN A 28 -3.64 22.95 3.30
CA GLN A 28 -3.49 22.13 4.52
C GLN A 28 -2.41 21.05 4.44
N PHE A 29 -2.00 20.66 3.23
CA PHE A 29 -0.94 19.68 2.97
C PHE A 29 0.35 20.33 2.47
N ALA A 30 0.45 21.66 2.53
CA ALA A 30 1.66 22.37 2.14
C ALA A 30 2.86 21.94 3.00
N GLY A 31 3.96 21.61 2.34
CA GLY A 31 5.18 21.08 2.98
C GLY A 31 5.04 19.63 3.43
N ALA A 32 4.24 18.82 2.73
CA ALA A 32 4.32 17.36 2.82
C ALA A 32 5.67 16.88 2.22
N ASP A 33 6.32 15.95 2.91
CA ASP A 33 7.60 15.37 2.47
C ASP A 33 7.44 14.49 1.23
N TYR A 34 6.24 13.94 1.01
CA TYR A 34 5.87 13.20 -0.19
C TYR A 34 4.48 13.60 -0.70
N VAL A 35 4.39 13.78 -2.01
CA VAL A 35 3.15 14.16 -2.71
C VAL A 35 2.78 13.03 -3.68
N LEU A 36 1.77 12.23 -3.30
CA LEU A 36 1.29 11.13 -4.13
C LEU A 36 0.62 11.64 -5.40
N SER A 37 1.13 11.22 -6.56
CA SER A 37 0.61 11.65 -7.86
C SER A 37 -0.84 11.17 -8.09
N ASP A 38 -1.62 11.91 -8.88
CA ASP A 38 -2.98 11.49 -9.25
C ASP A 38 -3.01 10.10 -9.92
N LYS A 39 -2.00 9.82 -10.75
CA LYS A 39 -1.85 8.54 -11.47
C LYS A 39 -1.60 7.37 -10.52
N ASP A 40 -0.71 7.56 -9.55
CA ASP A 40 -0.38 6.51 -8.58
C ASP A 40 -1.50 6.35 -7.56
N ALA A 41 -2.21 7.42 -7.21
CA ALA A 41 -3.42 7.35 -6.38
C ALA A 41 -4.54 6.55 -7.05
N GLN A 42 -4.79 6.73 -8.35
CA GLN A 42 -5.77 5.93 -9.09
C GLN A 42 -5.39 4.45 -9.11
N ARG A 43 -4.12 4.15 -9.40
CA ARG A 43 -3.59 2.77 -9.35
C ARG A 43 -3.75 2.16 -7.96
N TRP A 44 -3.47 2.95 -6.93
CA TRP A 44 -3.57 2.52 -5.54
C TRP A 44 -5.01 2.18 -5.19
N VAL A 45 -5.98 3.05 -5.52
CA VAL A 45 -7.40 2.76 -5.31
C VAL A 45 -7.83 1.49 -6.03
N SER A 46 -7.46 1.31 -7.31
CA SER A 46 -7.81 0.09 -8.05
C SER A 46 -7.22 -1.16 -7.39
N ALA A 47 -5.92 -1.14 -7.05
CA ALA A 47 -5.23 -2.27 -6.41
C ALA A 47 -5.79 -2.57 -5.01
N SER A 48 -6.14 -1.55 -4.24
CA SER A 48 -6.80 -1.68 -2.95
C SER A 48 -8.16 -2.36 -3.06
N ARG A 49 -9.00 -1.92 -4.01
CA ARG A 49 -10.34 -2.50 -4.22
C ARG A 49 -10.26 -3.93 -4.74
N GLN A 50 -9.30 -4.23 -5.61
CA GLN A 50 -8.99 -5.59 -6.05
C GLN A 50 -8.62 -6.49 -4.86
N ALA A 51 -7.71 -6.03 -4.00
CA ALA A 51 -7.28 -6.78 -2.83
C ALA A 51 -8.44 -7.02 -1.85
N GLU A 52 -9.23 -5.98 -1.55
CA GLU A 52 -10.41 -6.08 -0.69
C GLU A 52 -11.45 -7.06 -1.25
N GLN A 53 -11.76 -6.98 -2.55
CA GLN A 53 -12.71 -7.91 -3.19
C GLN A 53 -12.21 -9.36 -3.14
N CYS A 54 -10.91 -9.59 -3.29
CA CYS A 54 -10.35 -10.94 -3.17
C CYS A 54 -10.41 -11.44 -1.72
N ILE A 55 -9.84 -10.72 -0.76
CA ILE A 55 -9.65 -11.20 0.62
C ILE A 55 -10.97 -11.19 1.40
N TYR A 56 -11.81 -10.18 1.15
CA TYR A 56 -12.98 -9.84 1.95
C TYR A 56 -14.25 -9.69 1.09
N PRO A 57 -14.63 -10.67 0.25
CA PRO A 57 -15.69 -10.51 -0.76
C PRO A 57 -17.08 -10.19 -0.19
N ASN A 58 -17.32 -10.52 1.08
CA ASN A 58 -18.60 -10.32 1.76
C ASN A 58 -18.47 -9.42 3.00
N LEU A 59 -17.38 -8.66 3.13
CA LEU A 59 -17.15 -7.84 4.31
C LEU A 59 -18.10 -6.65 4.34
N THR A 60 -18.86 -6.57 5.41
CA THR A 60 -19.73 -5.43 5.70
C THR A 60 -19.00 -4.41 6.58
N ARG A 61 -19.44 -3.16 6.52
CA ARG A 61 -18.94 -2.09 7.41
C ARG A 61 -19.10 -2.46 8.90
N ILE A 62 -20.16 -3.17 9.26
CA ILE A 62 -20.42 -3.61 10.64
C ILE A 62 -19.36 -4.64 11.07
N GLN A 63 -19.11 -5.66 10.25
CA GLN A 63 -18.06 -6.65 10.54
C GLN A 63 -16.69 -6.00 10.65
N GLN A 64 -16.38 -5.05 9.76
CA GLN A 64 -15.11 -4.31 9.76
C GLN A 64 -14.93 -3.47 11.04
N ALA A 65 -16.00 -2.84 11.54
CA ALA A 65 -15.97 -2.07 12.78
C ALA A 65 -15.72 -2.94 14.04
N HIS A 66 -15.95 -4.26 13.94
CA HIS A 66 -15.72 -5.23 15.01
C HIS A 66 -14.47 -6.07 14.81
N PHE A 67 -13.57 -5.69 13.89
CA PHE A 67 -12.29 -6.35 13.74
C PHE A 67 -11.49 -6.34 15.05
N SER A 68 -10.85 -7.47 15.33
CA SER A 68 -9.76 -7.50 16.31
C SER A 68 -8.62 -6.60 15.84
N LYS A 69 -7.68 -6.27 16.73
CA LYS A 69 -6.51 -5.47 16.34
C LYS A 69 -5.72 -6.15 15.22
N GLU A 70 -5.58 -7.46 15.30
CA GLU A 70 -4.88 -8.31 14.33
C GLU A 70 -5.60 -8.32 12.98
N ASP A 71 -6.92 -8.46 12.97
CA ASP A 71 -7.71 -8.41 11.74
C ASP A 71 -7.67 -7.00 11.11
N ALA A 72 -7.73 -5.94 11.93
CA ALA A 72 -7.62 -4.55 11.48
C ALA A 72 -6.25 -4.25 10.88
N TYR A 73 -5.17 -4.78 11.49
CA TYR A 73 -3.82 -4.67 10.96
C TYR A 73 -3.68 -5.37 9.61
N ILE A 74 -4.10 -6.64 9.50
CA ILE A 74 -4.01 -7.40 8.24
C ILE A 74 -4.84 -6.73 7.15
N HIS A 75 -6.04 -6.27 7.49
CA HIS A 75 -6.87 -5.52 6.57
C HIS A 75 -6.13 -4.26 6.08
N ALA A 76 -5.64 -3.42 6.99
CA ALA A 76 -4.93 -2.20 6.60
C ALA A 76 -3.68 -2.49 5.75
N GLN A 77 -2.92 -3.52 6.11
CA GLN A 77 -1.71 -3.90 5.39
C GLN A 77 -2.02 -4.38 3.97
N TYR A 78 -2.93 -5.34 3.82
CA TYR A 78 -3.23 -5.95 2.52
C TYR A 78 -4.11 -5.09 1.62
N VAL A 79 -5.03 -4.31 2.19
CA VAL A 79 -5.96 -3.48 1.42
C VAL A 79 -5.33 -2.13 1.09
N PHE A 80 -4.50 -1.55 1.96
CA PHE A 80 -3.98 -0.20 1.73
C PHE A 80 -2.47 -0.17 1.51
N PHE A 81 -1.67 -0.70 2.45
CA PHE A 81 -0.24 -0.42 2.45
C PHE A 81 0.58 -1.25 1.47
N TYR A 82 0.39 -2.57 1.38
CA TYR A 82 1.06 -3.38 0.35
C TYR A 82 0.70 -2.94 -1.07
N PRO A 83 -0.57 -2.63 -1.41
CA PRO A 83 -0.89 -2.03 -2.71
C PRO A 83 -0.13 -0.73 -2.98
N LEU A 84 -0.07 0.18 -2.00
CA LEU A 84 0.66 1.45 -2.16
C LEU A 84 2.17 1.21 -2.31
N GLU A 85 2.75 0.37 -1.47
CA GLU A 85 4.16 -0.03 -1.51
C GLU A 85 4.56 -0.57 -2.88
N ASN A 86 3.75 -1.45 -3.46
CA ASN A 86 4.01 -2.01 -4.79
C ASN A 86 4.00 -0.97 -5.92
N ILE A 87 3.35 0.19 -5.71
CA ILE A 87 3.21 1.25 -6.71
C ILE A 87 4.34 2.27 -6.57
N ILE A 88 4.59 2.74 -5.34
CA ILE A 88 5.53 3.83 -5.10
C ILE A 88 6.88 3.35 -4.57
N GLY A 89 6.97 2.16 -3.97
CA GLY A 89 8.15 1.62 -3.32
C GLY A 89 8.15 1.82 -1.79
N GLU A 90 8.85 0.92 -1.09
CA GLU A 90 8.94 0.90 0.38
C GLU A 90 9.48 2.22 0.97
N GLU A 91 10.55 2.77 0.39
CA GLU A 91 11.18 4.00 0.90
C GLU A 91 10.20 5.19 0.91
N TYR A 92 9.39 5.32 -0.14
CA TYR A 92 8.40 6.40 -0.23
C TYR A 92 7.18 6.13 0.63
N LEU A 93 6.76 4.87 0.76
CA LEU A 93 5.71 4.51 1.71
C LEU A 93 6.12 4.88 3.13
N LYS A 94 7.38 4.64 3.50
CA LYS A 94 7.91 5.03 4.80
C LYS A 94 7.87 6.54 5.04
N ILE A 95 8.26 7.34 4.04
CA ILE A 95 8.13 8.82 4.12
C ILE A 95 6.67 9.21 4.35
N ILE A 96 5.72 8.60 3.62
CA ILE A 96 4.29 8.85 3.81
C ILE A 96 3.84 8.48 5.23
N GLN A 97 4.29 7.34 5.78
CA GLN A 97 3.90 6.88 7.11
C GLN A 97 4.52 7.72 8.25
N ASP A 98 5.72 8.26 8.04
CA ASP A 98 6.45 9.05 9.03
C ASP A 98 6.04 10.54 9.05
N ASP A 99 5.46 11.07 7.97
CA ASP A 99 4.97 12.46 7.87
C ASP A 99 3.42 12.55 7.80
N GLU A 100 2.81 13.18 8.81
CA GLU A 100 1.35 13.33 8.89
C GLU A 100 0.75 14.10 7.71
N LYS A 101 1.47 15.07 7.13
CA LYS A 101 0.98 15.82 5.97
C LYS A 101 0.99 14.97 4.71
N SER A 102 2.04 14.19 4.50
CA SER A 102 2.14 13.21 3.42
C SER A 102 1.04 12.15 3.52
N MET A 103 0.84 11.58 4.71
CA MET A 103 -0.25 10.63 4.94
C MET A 103 -1.63 11.27 4.71
N GLY A 104 -1.84 12.48 5.23
CA GLY A 104 -3.08 13.23 5.03
C GLY A 104 -3.37 13.52 3.55
N TYR A 105 -2.33 13.85 2.78
CA TYR A 105 -2.47 14.06 1.34
C TYR A 105 -2.74 12.75 0.58
N ALA A 106 -2.07 11.65 0.95
CA ALA A 106 -2.34 10.34 0.39
C ALA A 106 -3.80 9.91 0.63
N GLN A 107 -4.32 10.12 1.85
CA GLN A 107 -5.72 9.88 2.18
C GLN A 107 -6.68 10.75 1.38
N TYR A 108 -6.35 12.04 1.21
CA TYR A 108 -7.13 12.95 0.37
C TYR A 108 -7.19 12.44 -1.08
N GLN A 109 -6.06 12.03 -1.64
CA GLN A 109 -5.97 11.49 -3.00
C GLN A 109 -6.76 10.17 -3.13
N PHE A 110 -6.63 9.27 -2.16
CA PHE A 110 -7.39 8.01 -2.15
C PHE A 110 -8.91 8.26 -2.16
N LYS A 111 -9.39 9.21 -1.35
CA LYS A 111 -10.82 9.60 -1.32
C LYS A 111 -11.26 10.26 -2.62
N LYS A 112 -10.44 11.16 -3.17
CA LYS A 112 -10.69 11.85 -4.45
C LYS A 112 -10.91 10.85 -5.58
N PHE A 113 -10.15 9.75 -5.60
CA PHE A 113 -10.21 8.72 -6.65
C PHE A 113 -10.97 7.46 -6.26
N LYS A 114 -11.73 7.43 -5.16
CA LYS A 114 -12.41 6.22 -4.64
C LYS A 114 -13.32 5.52 -5.68
N GLN A 115 -13.85 6.29 -6.64
CA GLN A 115 -14.72 5.79 -7.71
C GLN A 115 -13.97 5.34 -8.97
N THR A 116 -12.64 5.31 -8.95
CA THR A 116 -11.85 4.76 -10.05
C THR A 116 -12.29 3.32 -10.33
N GLU A 117 -12.61 3.08 -11.60
CA GLU A 117 -12.97 1.75 -12.10
C GLU A 117 -11.75 0.82 -12.01
N PHE A 118 -12.03 -0.47 -11.81
CA PHE A 118 -10.99 -1.47 -11.72
C PHE A 118 -11.51 -2.79 -12.28
N GLU A 119 -10.61 -3.53 -12.92
CA GLU A 119 -10.89 -4.89 -13.35
C GLU A 119 -10.60 -5.86 -12.19
N PRO A 120 -11.49 -6.83 -11.90
CA PRO A 120 -11.22 -7.83 -10.88
C PRO A 120 -9.97 -8.65 -11.20
N LEU A 121 -9.22 -9.05 -10.17
CA LEU A 121 -8.12 -10.00 -10.32
C LEU A 121 -8.65 -11.37 -10.77
N THR A 122 -7.77 -12.15 -11.41
CA THR A 122 -8.09 -13.53 -11.75
C THR A 122 -8.29 -14.37 -10.48
N GLN A 123 -9.03 -15.48 -10.61
CA GLN A 123 -9.24 -16.37 -9.47
C GLN A 123 -7.92 -16.92 -8.89
N ALA A 124 -6.91 -17.16 -9.74
CA ALA A 124 -5.60 -17.63 -9.32
C ALA A 124 -4.88 -16.59 -8.44
N GLU A 125 -4.87 -15.32 -8.87
CA GLU A 125 -4.29 -14.21 -8.10
C GLU A 125 -5.03 -14.00 -6.77
N CYS A 126 -6.37 -14.02 -6.79
CA CYS A 126 -7.15 -13.92 -5.55
C CYS A 126 -6.84 -15.07 -4.59
N ASN A 127 -6.65 -16.30 -5.07
CA ASN A 127 -6.34 -17.44 -4.21
C ASN A 127 -4.98 -17.29 -3.54
N VAL A 128 -3.97 -16.82 -4.27
CA VAL A 128 -2.65 -16.51 -3.71
C VAL A 128 -2.77 -15.41 -2.65
N LEU A 129 -3.50 -14.34 -2.94
CA LEU A 129 -3.65 -13.22 -2.01
C LEU A 129 -4.38 -13.63 -0.73
N ARG A 130 -5.43 -14.45 -0.84
CA ARG A 130 -6.17 -15.02 0.31
C ARG A 130 -5.32 -15.94 1.17
N LEU A 131 -4.45 -16.75 0.55
CA LEU A 131 -3.53 -17.62 1.29
C LEU A 131 -2.56 -16.78 2.10
N LYS A 132 -1.87 -15.83 1.46
CA LYS A 132 -0.92 -14.93 2.13
C LYS A 132 -1.56 -14.15 3.28
N ALA A 133 -2.71 -13.51 3.04
CA ALA A 133 -3.41 -12.75 4.09
C ALA A 133 -3.81 -13.60 5.29
N ARG A 134 -4.22 -14.85 5.06
CA ARG A 134 -4.58 -15.80 6.13
C ARG A 134 -3.36 -16.27 6.92
N ASP A 135 -2.27 -16.58 6.21
CA ASP A 135 -1.04 -17.06 6.84
C ASP A 135 -0.41 -15.95 7.69
N ASP A 136 -0.35 -14.73 7.17
CA ASP A 136 0.12 -13.56 7.92
C ASP A 136 -0.79 -13.25 9.11
N LEU A 137 -2.11 -13.40 8.97
CA LEU A 137 -3.03 -13.26 10.09
C LEU A 137 -2.77 -14.30 11.18
N ALA A 138 -2.46 -15.55 10.81
CA ALA A 138 -2.09 -16.60 11.76
C ALA A 138 -0.78 -16.26 12.47
N VAL A 139 0.23 -15.75 11.75
CA VAL A 139 1.50 -15.26 12.32
C VAL A 139 1.24 -14.13 13.33
N VAL A 140 0.49 -13.11 12.95
CA VAL A 140 0.17 -11.95 13.79
C VAL A 140 -0.63 -12.37 15.04
N LYS A 141 -1.53 -13.35 14.91
CA LYS A 141 -2.24 -13.98 16.04
C LYS A 141 -1.35 -14.88 16.91
N GLY A 142 -0.08 -15.06 16.56
CA GLY A 142 0.88 -15.88 17.29
C GLY A 142 0.74 -17.39 17.08
N GLN A 143 0.01 -17.81 16.05
CA GLN A 143 -0.27 -19.21 15.74
C GLN A 143 0.89 -19.89 14.97
N TYR A 144 1.75 -19.11 14.30
CA TYR A 144 2.87 -19.62 13.53
C TYR A 144 4.21 -19.32 14.22
N LYS A 145 5.01 -20.35 14.51
CA LYS A 145 6.28 -20.25 15.27
C LYS A 145 7.53 -20.83 14.58
N SER A 146 7.56 -20.99 13.26
CA SER A 146 8.77 -21.44 12.57
C SER A 146 9.17 -20.52 11.42
N GLY A 147 10.21 -19.70 11.62
CA GLY A 147 10.92 -19.02 10.53
C GLY A 147 11.94 -19.92 9.80
N MET A 148 11.92 -21.22 10.08
CA MET A 148 12.84 -22.22 9.55
C MET A 148 12.11 -23.16 8.58
N ALA A 149 12.81 -23.64 7.55
CA ALA A 149 12.38 -24.79 6.76
C ALA A 149 12.08 -25.95 7.72
N GLU A 150 10.86 -26.49 7.61
CA GLU A 150 10.11 -27.17 8.67
C GLU A 150 10.89 -27.99 9.70
N VAL A 151 10.51 -27.83 10.97
CA VAL A 151 10.56 -28.94 11.94
C VAL A 151 9.19 -29.04 12.58
N SER A 152 8.45 -30.08 12.21
CA SER A 152 7.25 -30.52 12.90
C SER A 152 7.61 -30.93 14.33
N LYS A 153 6.94 -30.32 15.32
CA LYS A 153 6.50 -30.99 16.55
C LYS A 153 5.53 -30.11 17.35
N GLU A 154 4.51 -30.79 17.85
CA GLU A 154 3.45 -30.29 18.70
C GLU A 154 3.93 -29.92 20.10
N GLU A 155 3.07 -29.16 20.78
CA GLU A 155 3.01 -28.85 22.21
C GLU A 155 4.06 -27.86 22.77
N ASP A 156 3.60 -26.66 23.15
CA ASP A 156 3.49 -26.36 24.58
C ASP A 156 2.54 -25.19 24.88
N GLY A 157 1.69 -25.39 25.88
CA GLY A 157 0.64 -24.48 26.30
C GLY A 157 1.21 -23.27 27.03
N LYS A 158 1.22 -22.12 26.36
CA LYS A 158 1.12 -20.79 26.99
C LYS A 158 0.64 -19.82 25.94
N ALA A 159 -0.48 -19.14 26.21
CA ALA A 159 -0.94 -18.00 25.44
C ALA A 159 0.11 -16.88 25.54
N SER A 160 1.15 -16.96 24.71
CA SER A 160 2.05 -15.84 24.49
C SER A 160 1.33 -14.88 23.58
N ASN A 161 1.10 -13.66 24.05
CA ASN A 161 0.63 -12.54 23.23
C ASN A 161 1.25 -12.63 21.83
N GLY A 162 0.40 -12.76 20.79
CA GLY A 162 0.84 -12.81 19.40
C GLY A 162 1.80 -11.67 19.08
N VAL A 163 2.72 -11.90 18.14
CA VAL A 163 3.85 -11.04 17.71
C VAL A 163 3.72 -9.59 18.21
N ALA A 164 4.16 -9.32 19.44
CA ALA A 164 4.19 -8.01 20.13
C ALA A 164 3.21 -6.92 19.62
N THR A 165 1.93 -7.26 19.39
CA THR A 165 0.95 -6.34 18.74
C THR A 165 0.54 -5.18 19.65
N ASN A 166 0.75 -5.32 20.96
CA ASN A 166 0.36 -4.32 21.96
C ASN A 166 1.43 -3.25 22.22
N ASP A 167 2.68 -3.45 21.80
CA ASP A 167 3.81 -2.53 22.09
C ASP A 167 4.48 -1.98 20.81
N ASN A 168 4.04 -2.39 19.62
CA ASN A 168 4.66 -1.98 18.36
C ASN A 168 4.00 -0.72 17.77
N LYS A 169 4.71 0.41 17.80
CA LYS A 169 4.26 1.68 17.21
C LYS A 169 3.82 1.54 15.74
N PHE A 170 4.57 0.80 14.92
CA PHE A 170 4.24 0.61 13.50
C PHE A 170 2.90 -0.10 13.30
N PHE A 171 2.59 -1.07 14.17
CA PHE A 171 1.32 -1.79 14.14
C PHE A 171 0.13 -0.85 14.42
N PHE A 172 0.27 0.04 15.41
CA PHE A 172 -0.75 1.04 15.71
C PHE A 172 -0.88 2.12 14.63
N ASP A 173 0.23 2.58 14.06
CA ASP A 173 0.23 3.58 12.99
C ASP A 173 -0.46 3.02 11.73
N ILE A 174 -0.18 1.77 11.35
CA ILE A 174 -0.88 1.08 10.26
C ILE A 174 -2.39 0.99 10.52
N ILE A 175 -2.80 0.60 11.72
CA ILE A 175 -4.24 0.54 12.07
C ILE A 175 -4.87 1.94 12.03
N LYS A 176 -4.21 2.93 12.64
CA LYS A 176 -4.69 4.34 12.69
C LYS A 176 -4.92 4.86 11.27
N TRP A 177 -3.94 4.69 10.40
CA TRP A 177 -3.99 5.19 9.04
C TRP A 177 -4.98 4.41 8.17
N GLY A 178 -5.02 3.08 8.31
CA GLY A 178 -6.01 2.23 7.65
C GLY A 178 -7.45 2.57 8.02
N ALA A 179 -7.72 2.82 9.31
CA ALA A 179 -9.04 3.23 9.78
C ALA A 179 -9.48 4.58 9.18
N THR A 180 -8.54 5.50 8.98
CA THR A 180 -8.82 6.84 8.41
C THR A 180 -9.14 6.78 6.91
N LEU A 181 -8.56 5.81 6.19
CA LEU A 181 -8.85 5.56 4.76
C LEU A 181 -10.26 5.00 4.53
N LEU A 182 -10.85 4.38 5.57
CA LEU A 182 -12.21 3.83 5.51
C LEU A 182 -13.32 4.86 5.73
N LEU A 183 -13.01 5.96 6.43
CA LEU A 183 -13.95 7.06 6.73
C LEU A 183 -14.10 8.02 5.54
#